data_AF-A0ABD1F362-F1
#
_entry.id   AF-A0ABD1F362-F1
#
_cell.length_a   1.000
_cell.length_b   1.000
_cell.length_c   1.000
_cell.angle_alpha   90.00
_cell.angle_beta   90.00
_cell.angle_gamma   90.00
#
_symmetry.space_group_name_H-M   'P 1'
#
loop_
_entity.id
_entity.type
_entity.pdbx_description
1 polymer ?
#
loop_
_entity_poly.entity_id
_entity_poly.type
_entity_poly.pdbx_seq_one_letter_code
_entity_poly.pdbx_strand_id
1 'polypeptide(L)'
;MTQALSGHRSFAIFTHWLQKTTNECIYCGDIDTPEHTLFKCTSAEEDQREAELLIDEQLTKDNPVEVMMRSPEAWSIISRIIIQSEALSDARNDLKKRDKYLPHLATL
;
A
#
# COMPACT_ATOMS: atom_id res chain seq x y z
N MET A 1 3.66 8.49 -3.23
CA MET A 1 2.33 9.07 -3.49
C MET A 1 1.85 8.91 -4.92
N THR A 2 2.62 9.31 -5.94
CA THR A 2 2.20 9.13 -7.35
C THR A 2 1.95 7.67 -7.70
N GLN A 3 2.60 6.71 -7.04
CA GLN A 3 2.41 5.28 -7.29
C GLN A 3 1.08 4.78 -6.75
N ALA A 4 0.73 5.11 -5.51
CA ALA A 4 -0.58 4.82 -4.92
C ALA A 4 -1.73 5.48 -5.69
N LEU A 5 -1.59 6.76 -6.04
CA LEU A 5 -2.63 7.50 -6.77
C LEU A 5 -2.78 7.07 -8.23
N SER A 6 -1.73 6.51 -8.84
CA SER A 6 -1.81 5.93 -10.20
C SER A 6 -2.03 4.42 -10.21
N GLY A 7 -2.08 3.78 -9.04
CA GLY A 7 -2.22 2.33 -8.90
C GLY A 7 -1.07 1.49 -9.47
N HIS A 8 0.14 2.05 -9.57
CA HIS A 8 1.27 1.43 -10.26
C HIS A 8 2.29 0.75 -9.35
N ARG A 9 2.99 -0.23 -9.95
CA ARG A 9 4.24 -0.91 -9.51
C ARG A 9 4.19 -1.82 -8.29
N SER A 10 3.89 -1.31 -7.10
CA SER A 10 4.20 -2.03 -5.85
C SER A 10 3.09 -2.99 -5.39
N PHE A 11 1.85 -2.74 -5.80
CA PHE A 11 0.66 -3.55 -5.48
C PHE A 11 0.55 -4.83 -6.32
N ALA A 12 0.05 -5.91 -5.72
CA ALA A 12 0.12 -7.23 -6.35
C ALA A 12 -0.83 -7.35 -7.55
N ILE A 13 -1.90 -6.54 -7.61
CA ILE A 13 -2.74 -6.45 -8.81
C ILE A 13 -1.93 -6.06 -10.05
N PHE A 14 -0.95 -5.16 -9.92
CA PHE A 14 -0.10 -4.72 -11.02
C PHE A 14 0.93 -5.78 -11.42
N THR A 15 1.54 -6.45 -10.44
CA THR A 15 2.50 -7.55 -10.73
C THR A 15 1.80 -8.81 -11.24
N HIS A 16 0.56 -9.05 -10.83
CA HIS A 16 -0.30 -10.11 -11.37
C HIS A 16 -0.68 -9.83 -12.83
N TRP A 17 -1.01 -8.59 -13.18
CA TRP A 17 -1.22 -8.21 -14.59
C TRP A 17 0.02 -8.51 -15.46
N LEU A 18 1.22 -8.34 -14.91
CA LEU A 18 2.48 -8.74 -15.54
C LEU A 18 2.82 -10.24 -15.39
N GLN A 19 1.90 -11.06 -14.87
CA GLN A 19 2.03 -12.50 -14.63
C GLN A 19 3.22 -12.90 -13.73
N LYS A 20 3.62 -12.00 -12.81
CA LYS A 20 4.77 -12.23 -11.91
C LYS A 20 4.39 -12.84 -10.57
N THR A 21 3.18 -12.61 -10.09
CA THR A 21 2.69 -13.04 -8.76
C THR A 21 1.18 -13.29 -8.78
N THR A 22 0.64 -13.89 -7.71
CA THR A 22 -0.81 -13.81 -7.41
C THR A 22 -1.21 -12.37 -7.08
N ASN A 23 -2.51 -12.08 -7.14
CA ASN A 23 -3.10 -10.79 -6.82
C ASN A 23 -3.61 -10.70 -5.36
N GLU A 24 -3.35 -11.71 -4.53
CA GLU A 24 -3.85 -11.79 -3.16
C GLU A 24 -2.98 -11.00 -2.17
N CYS A 25 -3.65 -10.38 -1.20
CA CYS A 25 -3.08 -9.69 -0.07
C CYS A 25 -2.60 -10.71 0.96
N ILE A 26 -1.37 -10.56 1.44
CA ILE A 26 -0.77 -11.53 2.38
C ILE A 26 -1.30 -11.38 3.81
N TYR A 27 -1.94 -10.26 4.14
CA TYR A 27 -2.44 -10.00 5.50
C TYR A 27 -3.84 -10.56 5.71
N CYS A 28 -4.68 -10.56 4.67
CA CYS A 28 -6.09 -10.96 4.80
C CYS A 28 -6.59 -11.87 3.66
N GLY A 29 -5.81 -12.09 2.61
CA GLY A 29 -6.17 -12.94 1.47
C GLY A 29 -7.03 -12.28 0.38
N ASP A 30 -7.51 -11.04 0.58
CA ASP A 30 -8.31 -10.31 -0.42
C ASP A 30 -7.46 -9.77 -1.58
N ILE A 31 -8.05 -9.21 -2.63
CA ILE A 31 -7.30 -8.69 -3.78
C ILE A 31 -6.47 -7.45 -3.37
N ASP A 32 -5.15 -7.55 -3.51
CA ASP A 32 -4.17 -6.50 -3.19
C ASP A 32 -4.17 -5.38 -4.24
N THR A 33 -5.21 -4.57 -4.13
CA THR A 33 -5.38 -3.30 -4.84
C THR A 33 -4.89 -2.14 -3.98
N PRO A 34 -4.52 -0.99 -4.58
CA PRO A 34 -4.23 0.22 -3.80
C PRO A 34 -5.37 0.60 -2.85
N GLU A 35 -6.63 0.49 -3.31
CA GLU A 35 -7.82 0.72 -2.48
C GLU A 35 -7.85 -0.23 -1.28
N HIS A 36 -7.57 -1.51 -1.50
CA HIS A 36 -7.50 -2.50 -0.44
C HIS A 36 -6.41 -2.14 0.58
N THR A 37 -5.16 -1.99 0.12
CA THR A 37 -4.01 -1.72 1.00
C THR A 37 -4.18 -0.43 1.80
N LEU A 38 -4.78 0.61 1.19
CA LEU A 38 -4.88 1.93 1.80
C LEU A 38 -6.12 2.16 2.67
N PHE A 39 -7.24 1.46 2.42
CA PHE A 39 -8.53 1.79 3.05
C PHE A 39 -9.30 0.59 3.60
N LYS A 40 -8.84 -0.65 3.36
CA LYS A 40 -9.60 -1.86 3.74
C LYS A 40 -8.78 -2.94 4.44
N CYS A 41 -7.45 -2.91 4.27
CA CYS A 41 -6.58 -3.94 4.81
C CYS A 41 -6.38 -3.78 6.32
N THR A 42 -6.50 -4.89 7.05
CA THR A 42 -6.26 -4.96 8.51
C THR A 42 -4.86 -4.49 8.91
N SER A 43 -3.87 -4.62 8.03
CA SER A 43 -2.49 -4.18 8.30
C SER A 43 -2.34 -2.66 8.39
N ALA A 44 -3.32 -1.89 7.89
CA ALA A 44 -3.30 -0.44 7.88
C ALA A 44 -4.32 0.18 8.85
N GLU A 45 -5.07 -0.64 9.60
CA GLU A 45 -6.16 -0.18 10.47
C GLU A 45 -5.69 0.81 11.54
N GLU A 46 -4.53 0.57 12.17
CA GLU A 46 -4.01 1.45 13.22
C GLU A 46 -3.60 2.82 12.67
N ASP A 47 -2.84 2.84 11.58
CA ASP A 47 -2.40 4.06 10.90
C ASP A 47 -3.59 4.86 10.33
N GLN A 48 -4.57 4.17 9.76
CA GLN A 48 -5.83 4.78 9.30
C GLN A 48 -6.58 5.41 10.45
N ARG A 49 -6.80 4.67 11.53
CA ARG A 49 -7.57 5.15 12.68
C ARG A 49 -6.89 6.35 13.34
N GLU A 50 -5.56 6.36 13.45
CA GLU A 50 -4.83 7.52 13.92
C GLU A 50 -5.07 8.73 13.01
N ALA A 51 -4.98 8.55 11.69
CA ALA A 51 -5.19 9.64 10.76
C ALA A 51 -6.63 10.17 10.76
N GLU A 52 -7.62 9.28 10.80
CA GLU A 52 -9.04 9.62 10.89
C GLU A 52 -9.35 10.44 12.14
N LEU A 53 -8.71 10.11 13.28
CA LEU A 53 -8.80 10.90 14.51
C LEU A 53 -8.14 12.28 14.37
N LEU A 54 -7.04 12.39 13.65
CA LEU A 54 -6.32 13.65 13.46
C LEU A 54 -7.01 14.59 12.47
N ILE A 55 -7.69 14.04 11.45
CA ILE A 55 -8.42 14.82 10.43
C ILE A 55 -9.90 15.02 10.78
N ASP A 56 -10.40 14.35 11.83
CA ASP A 56 -11.82 14.33 12.26
C ASP A 56 -12.79 13.90 11.14
N GLU A 57 -12.38 12.93 10.33
CA GLU A 57 -13.16 12.39 9.21
C GLU A 57 -12.71 10.96 8.89
N GLN A 58 -13.63 10.13 8.40
CA GLN A 58 -13.29 8.80 7.91
C GLN A 58 -12.59 8.87 6.55
N LEU A 59 -11.47 8.16 6.39
CA LEU A 59 -10.77 8.08 5.11
C LEU A 59 -11.41 7.01 4.23
N THR A 60 -11.79 7.41 3.02
CA THR A 60 -12.30 6.53 1.98
C THR A 60 -11.42 6.68 0.74
N LYS A 61 -11.71 5.90 -0.31
CA LYS A 61 -11.01 6.07 -1.59
C LYS A 61 -11.37 7.37 -2.31
N ASP A 62 -12.49 8.00 -1.95
CA ASP A 62 -13.10 9.08 -2.71
C ASP A 62 -12.74 10.47 -2.16
N ASN A 63 -12.44 10.57 -0.86
CA ASN A 63 -12.10 11.84 -0.19
C ASN A 63 -10.62 12.12 0.12
N PRO A 64 -9.60 11.28 -0.20
CA PRO A 64 -8.25 11.50 0.32
C PRO A 64 -7.62 12.76 -0.28
N VAL A 65 -7.81 13.00 -1.59
CA VAL A 65 -7.31 14.22 -2.25
C VAL A 65 -8.01 15.47 -1.72
N GLU A 66 -9.31 15.40 -1.49
CA GLU A 66 -10.09 16.54 -1.02
C GLU A 66 -9.65 16.95 0.41
N VAL A 67 -9.52 15.97 1.31
CA VAL A 67 -9.02 16.20 2.68
C VAL A 67 -7.59 16.76 2.68
N MET A 68 -6.70 16.20 1.85
CA MET A 68 -5.32 16.67 1.71
C MET A 68 -5.23 18.15 1.31
N MET A 69 -6.19 18.66 0.55
CA MET A 69 -6.19 20.04 0.08
C MET A 69 -6.71 21.05 1.11
N ARG A 70 -7.28 20.60 2.24
CA ARG A 70 -7.84 21.48 3.28
C ARG A 70 -6.76 22.16 4.11
N SER A 71 -5.64 21.49 4.37
CA SER A 71 -4.51 22.09 5.08
C SER A 71 -3.18 21.35 4.84
N PRO A 72 -2.03 22.00 5.06
CA PRO A 72 -0.73 21.34 5.04
C PRO A 72 -0.59 20.19 6.04
N GLU A 73 -1.26 20.28 7.18
CA GLU A 73 -1.28 19.24 8.21
C GLU A 73 -2.03 18.00 7.71
N ALA A 74 -3.23 18.19 7.13
CA ALA A 74 -4.00 17.11 6.52
C ALA A 74 -3.23 16.45 5.37
N TRP A 75 -2.53 17.25 4.56
CA TRP A 75 -1.61 16.75 3.54
C TRP A 75 -0.53 15.84 4.14
N SER A 76 0.13 16.29 5.21
CA SER A 76 1.22 15.56 5.87
C SER A 76 0.75 14.22 6.44
N ILE A 77 -0.41 14.21 7.13
CA ILE A 77 -1.00 13.02 7.74
C ILE A 77 -1.31 11.96 6.68
N ILE A 78 -2.04 12.33 5.63
CA ILE A 78 -2.45 11.39 4.57
C ILE A 78 -1.23 10.94 3.74
N SER A 79 -0.28 11.85 3.47
CA SER A 79 0.96 11.50 2.77
C SER A 79 1.75 10.44 3.53
N ARG A 80 1.80 10.52 4.86
CA ARG A 80 2.53 9.57 5.71
C ARG A 80 2.01 8.15 5.54
N ILE A 81 0.69 7.95 5.64
CA ILE A 81 0.04 6.64 5.47
C ILE A 81 0.31 6.07 4.08
N ILE A 82 0.15 6.90 3.05
CA ILE A 82 0.37 6.47 1.66
C ILE A 82 1.83 6.03 1.47
N ILE A 83 2.80 6.82 1.97
CA ILE A 83 4.22 6.48 1.86
C ILE A 83 4.56 5.20 2.64
N GLN A 84 4.01 5.01 3.84
CA GLN A 84 4.20 3.79 4.63
C GLN A 84 3.66 2.55 3.88
N SER A 85 2.45 2.66 3.32
CA SER A 85 1.84 1.55 2.55
C SER A 85 2.65 1.19 1.28
N GLU A 86 3.19 2.19 0.59
CA GLU A 86 4.07 2.01 -0.58
C GLU A 86 5.37 1.30 -0.15
N ALA A 87 6.00 1.76 0.94
CA ALA A 87 7.24 1.19 1.44
C ALA A 87 7.10 -0.28 1.88
N LEU A 88 5.99 -0.63 2.54
CA LEU A 88 5.68 -2.02 2.89
C LEU A 88 5.49 -2.89 1.64
N SER A 89 4.82 -2.35 0.63
CA SER A 89 4.60 -3.04 -0.66
C SER A 89 5.91 -3.25 -1.43
N ASP A 90 6.83 -2.29 -1.39
CA ASP A 90 8.15 -2.38 -2.01
C ASP A 90 9.06 -3.38 -1.28
N ALA A 91 9.14 -3.30 0.06
CA ALA A 91 9.89 -4.25 0.87
C ALA A 91 9.44 -5.69 0.61
N ARG A 92 8.13 -5.91 0.45
CA ARG A 92 7.54 -7.20 0.04
C ARG A 92 8.05 -7.68 -1.32
N ASN A 93 8.06 -6.80 -2.32
CA ASN A 93 8.52 -7.16 -3.66
C ASN A 93 10.00 -7.53 -3.67
N ASP A 94 10.81 -6.89 -2.83
CA ASP A 94 12.23 -7.21 -2.69
C ASP A 94 12.47 -8.53 -1.95
N LEU A 95 11.67 -8.86 -0.93
CA LEU A 95 11.67 -10.19 -0.30
C LEU A 95 11.29 -11.30 -1.30
N LYS A 96 10.23 -11.10 -2.10
CA LYS A 96 9.84 -12.08 -3.15
C LYS A 96 10.94 -12.28 -4.21
N LYS A 97 11.65 -11.22 -4.60
CA LYS A 97 12.82 -11.36 -5.49
C LYS A 97 13.93 -12.16 -4.81
N ARG A 98 14.24 -11.84 -3.55
CA ARG A 98 15.25 -12.57 -2.76
C ARG A 98 14.94 -14.07 -2.71
N ASP A 99 13.74 -14.45 -2.31
CA ASP A 99 13.34 -15.88 -2.22
C ASP A 99 13.32 -16.58 -3.58
N LYS A 100 13.08 -15.85 -4.68
CA LYS A 100 13.12 -16.43 -6.04
C LYS A 100 14.53 -16.65 -6.57
N TYR A 101 15.49 -15.79 -6.21
CA TYR A 101 16.84 -15.80 -6.83
C TYR A 101 17.96 -16.30 -5.90
N LEU A 102 17.81 -16.22 -4.58
CA LEU A 102 18.78 -16.75 -3.61
C LEU A 102 18.86 -18.28 -3.51
N PRO A 103 17.81 -19.08 -3.76
CA PRO A 103 17.93 -20.54 -3.71
C PRO A 103 18.97 -21.10 -4.70
N HIS A 104 19.23 -20.38 -5.80
CA HIS A 104 20.18 -20.76 -6.83
C HIS A 104 21.64 -20.37 -6.53
N LEU A 105 21.87 -19.56 -5.49
CA LEU A 105 23.21 -19.12 -5.07
C LEU A 105 23.75 -19.91 -3.86
N ALA A 106 22.89 -20.67 -3.18
CA ALA A 106 23.26 -21.51 -2.04
C ALA A 106 23.78 -22.91 -2.44
N THR A 107 24.03 -23.15 -3.73
CA THR A 107 24.49 -24.44 -4.29
C THR A 107 25.89 -24.37 -4.93
N LEU A 108 26.66 -23.32 -4.65
CA LEU A 108 28.10 -23.22 -4.98
C LEU A 108 28.91 -23.26 -3.69
#